data_AF-A0A957RW83-F1
#
_entry.id   AF-A0A957RW83-F1
#
_cell.length_a   1.000
_cell.length_b   1.000
_cell.length_c   1.000
_cell.angle_alpha   90.00
_cell.angle_beta   90.00
_cell.angle_gamma   90.00
#
_symmetry.space_group_name_H-M   'P 1'
#
loop_
_entity.id
_entity.type
_entity.pdbx_description
1 polymer ?
#
loop_
_entity_poly.entity_id
_entity_poly.type
_entity_poly.pdbx_seq_one_letter_code
_entity_poly.pdbx_strand_id
1 'polypeptide(L)'
;MQDILEFLSVLADSTRLKIVGLLAQQPRSGDELAAILGAKAPTISHHIARLEEVGLVSAEAQQYYKIYALNAAALGDYVDALTPAHLARRVDLDDTIDANAYAAMILARWLKEDRLQGIPRKLQHQRAVYTWLTSKFAQNVRYDSDQVGEIVEQWCHPNFCTELIRRLVDGHYLGRLADG
;
A
#
# COMPACT_ATOMS: atom_id res chain seq x y z
N MET A 1 -5.96 5.04 9.61
CA MET A 1 -5.51 5.80 8.41
C MET A 1 -5.95 7.25 8.48
N GLN A 2 -7.17 7.55 8.93
CA GLN A 2 -7.69 8.92 9.04
C GLN A 2 -6.80 9.83 9.91
N ASP A 3 -6.30 9.29 11.03
CA ASP A 3 -5.35 9.91 11.94
C ASP A 3 -4.05 10.37 11.25
N ILE A 4 -3.44 9.50 10.43
CA ILE A 4 -2.24 9.84 9.65
C ILE A 4 -2.55 10.90 8.60
N LEU A 5 -3.70 10.78 7.92
CA LEU A 5 -4.09 11.72 6.87
C LEU A 5 -4.29 13.13 7.42
N GLU A 6 -4.93 13.26 8.58
CA GLU A 6 -5.13 14.52 9.27
C GLU A 6 -3.77 15.15 9.67
N PHE A 7 -2.90 14.37 10.29
CA PHE A 7 -1.55 14.79 10.66
C PHE A 7 -0.73 15.29 9.45
N LEU A 8 -0.68 14.50 8.36
CA LEU A 8 0.04 14.88 7.15
C LEU A 8 -0.58 16.13 6.49
N SER A 9 -1.90 16.25 6.50
CA SER A 9 -2.60 17.42 5.95
C SER A 9 -2.28 18.70 6.73
N VAL A 10 -2.18 18.59 8.06
CA VAL A 10 -1.68 19.69 8.89
C VAL A 10 -0.23 19.99 8.54
N LEU A 11 0.67 19.00 8.47
CA LEU A 11 2.08 19.28 8.18
C LEU A 11 2.38 19.72 6.74
N ALA A 12 1.48 19.52 5.78
CA ALA A 12 1.63 19.92 4.37
C ALA A 12 1.55 21.44 4.13
N ASP A 13 2.26 22.23 4.94
CA ASP A 13 2.36 23.69 4.85
C ASP A 13 3.74 24.15 5.29
N SER A 14 4.36 24.99 4.45
CA SER A 14 5.74 25.42 4.66
C SER A 14 5.93 26.25 5.94
N THR A 15 4.94 27.03 6.37
CA THR A 15 5.03 27.85 7.58
C THR A 15 4.91 26.95 8.81
N ARG A 16 4.01 25.97 8.81
CA ARG A 16 3.87 25.00 9.91
C ARG A 16 5.12 24.14 10.08
N LEU A 17 5.73 23.68 8.98
CA LEU A 17 7.02 22.97 9.05
C LEU A 17 8.14 23.83 9.63
N LYS A 18 8.20 25.13 9.27
CA LYS A 18 9.17 26.05 9.87
C LYS A 18 8.91 26.27 11.36
N ILE A 19 7.66 26.41 11.79
CA ILE A 19 7.29 26.52 13.20
C ILE A 19 7.75 25.27 13.95
N VAL A 20 7.42 24.08 13.46
CA VAL A 20 7.87 22.80 14.05
C VAL A 20 9.40 22.74 14.14
N GLY A 21 10.11 23.10 13.08
CA GLY A 21 11.58 23.13 13.07
C GLY A 21 12.19 24.13 14.04
N LEU A 22 11.55 25.28 14.26
CA LEU A 22 11.96 26.24 15.29
C LEU A 22 11.70 25.67 16.70
N LEU A 23 10.51 25.13 16.94
CA LEU A 23 10.13 24.53 18.23
C LEU A 23 10.95 23.28 18.58
N ALA A 24 11.46 22.56 17.58
CA ALA A 24 12.40 21.45 17.77
C ALA A 24 13.75 21.91 18.35
N GLN A 25 14.13 23.17 18.16
CA GLN A 25 15.37 23.72 18.73
C GLN A 25 15.17 24.14 20.18
N GLN A 26 14.04 24.79 20.50
CA GLN A 26 13.65 25.19 21.85
C GLN A 26 12.19 25.70 21.86
N PRO A 27 11.51 25.69 23.01
CA PRO A 27 10.20 26.35 23.18
C PRO A 27 10.27 27.85 22.89
N ARG A 28 9.21 28.42 22.33
CA ARG A 28 9.12 29.85 21.94
C ARG A 28 7.75 30.44 22.13
N SER A 29 7.67 31.76 22.27
CA SER A 29 6.40 32.48 22.24
C SER A 29 5.86 32.65 20.81
N GLY A 30 4.56 32.92 20.69
CA GLY A 30 3.93 33.22 19.40
C GLY A 30 4.52 34.48 18.73
N ASP A 31 4.86 35.49 19.52
CA ASP A 31 5.44 36.74 19.03
C ASP A 31 6.87 36.54 18.50
N GLU A 32 7.68 35.72 19.17
CA GLU A 32 9.01 35.33 18.68
C GLU A 32 8.92 34.58 17.35
N LEU A 33 8.00 33.61 17.24
CA LEU A 33 7.78 32.87 16.00
C LEU A 33 7.34 33.82 14.86
N ALA A 34 6.47 34.79 15.15
CA ALA A 34 6.04 35.80 14.19
C ALA A 34 7.19 36.69 13.72
N ALA A 35 8.03 37.15 14.65
CA ALA A 35 9.20 37.96 14.35
C ALA A 35 10.22 37.20 13.48
N ILE A 36 10.56 35.96 13.84
CA ILE A 36 11.54 35.14 13.12
C ILE A 36 11.04 34.81 11.70
N LEU A 37 9.75 34.51 11.55
CA LEU A 37 9.17 34.10 10.27
C LEU A 37 8.71 35.27 9.40
N GLY A 38 8.80 36.51 9.88
CA GLY A 38 8.33 37.70 9.17
C GLY A 38 6.81 37.67 8.92
N ALA A 39 6.05 37.05 9.82
CA ALA A 39 4.61 36.84 9.69
C ALA A 39 3.84 37.66 10.73
N LYS A 40 2.54 37.89 10.49
CA LYS A 40 1.67 38.56 11.48
C LYS A 40 1.30 37.57 12.60
N ALA A 41 1.21 38.06 13.84
CA ALA A 41 0.84 37.23 15.00
C ALA A 41 -0.46 36.42 14.80
N PRO A 42 -1.56 36.95 14.23
CA PRO A 42 -2.77 36.15 13.96
C PRO A 42 -2.52 34.97 13.01
N THR A 43 -1.62 35.12 12.04
CA THR A 43 -1.24 34.05 11.11
C THR A 43 -0.50 32.94 11.85
N ILE A 44 0.44 33.29 12.72
CA ILE A 44 1.15 32.33 13.56
C ILE A 44 0.21 31.62 14.52
N SER A 45 -0.68 32.34 15.20
CA SER A 45 -1.67 31.74 16.10
C SER A 45 -2.58 30.75 15.36
N HIS A 46 -2.98 31.06 14.13
CA HIS A 46 -3.75 30.13 13.29
C HIS A 46 -2.95 28.86 12.97
N HIS A 47 -1.68 29.00 12.59
CA HIS A 47 -0.81 27.85 12.32
C HIS A 47 -0.57 26.98 13.56
N ILE A 48 -0.36 27.60 14.72
CA ILE A 48 -0.16 26.89 15.98
C ILE A 48 -1.43 26.15 16.40
N ALA A 49 -2.60 26.76 16.31
CA ALA A 49 -3.86 26.10 16.63
C ALA A 49 -4.05 24.79 15.84
N ARG A 50 -3.73 24.81 14.54
CA ARG A 50 -3.74 23.61 13.69
C ARG A 50 -2.74 22.53 14.14
N LEU A 51 -1.58 22.94 14.66
CA LEU A 51 -0.57 22.01 15.19
C LEU A 51 -0.97 21.44 16.56
N GLU A 52 -1.68 22.23 17.38
CA GLU A 52 -2.27 21.77 18.64
C GLU A 52 -3.42 20.78 18.41
N GLU A 53 -4.25 20.97 17.36
CA GLU A 53 -5.34 20.06 16.97
C GLU A 53 -4.86 18.61 16.78
N VAL A 54 -3.66 18.42 16.23
CA VAL A 54 -3.03 17.11 16.01
C VAL A 54 -2.04 16.72 17.13
N GLY A 55 -2.03 17.47 18.24
CA GLY A 55 -1.19 17.19 19.41
C GLY A 55 0.32 17.37 19.18
N LEU A 56 0.73 17.97 18.06
CA LEU A 56 2.14 18.14 17.69
C LEU A 56 2.79 19.31 18.43
N VAL A 57 2.00 20.30 18.85
CA VAL A 57 2.44 21.43 19.67
C VAL A 57 1.63 21.47 20.96
N SER A 58 2.30 21.80 22.06
CA SER A 58 1.67 22.08 23.35
C SER A 58 1.91 23.53 23.74
N ALA A 59 0.94 24.15 24.42
CA ALA A 59 1.06 25.49 24.98
C ALA A 59 1.07 25.47 26.52
N GLU A 60 2.00 26.22 27.10
CA GLU A 60 2.04 26.50 28.53
C GLU A 60 1.85 28.01 28.75
N ALA A 61 0.97 28.38 29.68
CA ALA A 61 0.78 29.78 30.05
C ALA A 61 1.91 30.20 31.01
N GLN A 62 2.73 31.18 30.60
CA GLN A 62 3.75 31.79 31.42
C GLN A 62 3.45 33.28 31.61
N GLN A 63 2.83 33.59 32.74
CA GLN A 63 2.40 34.95 33.13
C GLN A 63 1.57 35.65 32.03
N TYR A 64 2.22 36.46 31.20
CA TYR A 64 1.61 37.29 30.16
C TYR A 64 1.63 36.66 28.77
N TYR A 65 2.35 35.56 28.59
CA TYR A 65 2.57 34.93 27.27
C TYR A 65 2.25 33.45 27.29
N LYS A 66 1.96 32.89 26.11
CA LYS A 66 1.95 31.45 25.89
C LYS A 66 3.29 31.03 25.30
N ILE A 67 3.92 30.04 25.92
CA ILE A 67 5.11 29.37 25.40
C ILE A 67 4.67 28.08 24.73
N TYR A 68 5.07 27.92 23.48
CA TYR A 68 4.78 26.75 22.67
C TYR A 68 6.00 25.83 22.63
N ALA A 69 5.77 24.54 22.72
CA ALA A 69 6.79 23.50 22.64
C ALA A 69 6.37 22.41 21.66
N LEU A 70 7.36 21.80 21.00
CA LEU A 70 7.14 20.62 20.18
C LEU A 70 6.89 19.41 21.07
N ASN A 71 5.81 18.67 20.79
CA ASN A 71 5.60 17.35 21.35
C ASN A 71 6.41 16.31 20.55
N ALA A 72 7.69 16.14 20.91
CA ALA A 72 8.60 15.24 20.20
C ALA A 72 8.16 13.77 20.26
N ALA A 73 7.48 13.35 21.34
CA ALA A 73 6.94 12.01 21.47
C ALA A 73 5.83 11.75 20.43
N ALA A 74 4.85 12.66 20.34
CA ALA A 74 3.79 12.56 19.34
C ALA A 74 4.34 12.56 17.91
N LEU A 75 5.35 13.39 17.61
CA LEU A 75 6.03 13.35 16.31
C LEU A 75 6.64 11.98 16.03
N GLY A 76 7.29 11.37 17.03
CA GLY A 76 7.84 10.02 16.96
C GLY A 76 6.79 8.97 16.65
N ASP A 77 5.64 9.02 17.32
CA ASP A 77 4.53 8.09 17.11
C ASP A 77 3.98 8.16 15.68
N TYR A 78 3.82 9.37 15.13
CA TYR A 78 3.39 9.54 13.73
C TYR A 78 4.44 9.06 12.74
N VAL A 79 5.74 9.30 12.98
CA VAL A 79 6.82 8.80 12.13
C VAL A 79 6.86 7.27 12.15
N ASP A 80 6.71 6.64 13.32
CA ASP A 80 6.67 5.18 13.45
C ASP A 80 5.46 4.59 12.71
N ALA A 81 4.30 5.24 12.80
CA ALA A 81 3.09 4.87 12.08
C ALA A 81 3.22 4.96 10.55
N LEU A 82 4.17 5.75 10.04
CA LEU A 82 4.50 5.91 8.63
C LEU A 82 5.56 4.93 8.12
N THR A 83 6.08 4.05 8.96
CA THR A 83 7.02 3.01 8.51
C THR A 83 6.35 2.02 7.56
N PRO A 84 7.10 1.39 6.63
CA PRO A 84 6.54 0.39 5.71
C PRO A 84 5.78 -0.74 6.42
N ALA A 85 6.29 -1.20 7.56
CA ALA A 85 5.66 -2.26 8.35
C ALA A 85 4.32 -1.83 8.95
N HIS A 86 4.21 -0.62 9.49
CA HIS A 86 2.96 -0.11 10.05
C HIS A 86 1.95 0.28 8.97
N LEU A 87 2.42 0.85 7.84
CA LEU A 87 1.56 1.14 6.70
C LEU A 87 0.97 -0.13 6.10
N ALA A 88 1.77 -1.18 5.89
CA ALA A 88 1.29 -2.46 5.37
C ALA A 88 0.19 -3.08 6.24
N ARG A 89 0.24 -2.88 7.57
CA ARG A 89 -0.79 -3.37 8.50
C ARG A 89 -2.07 -2.52 8.53
N ARG A 90 -1.99 -1.26 8.10
CA ARG A 90 -3.12 -0.30 8.12
C ARG A 90 -3.92 -0.29 6.82
N VAL A 91 -3.41 -0.96 5.80
CA VAL A 91 -4.08 -1.17 4.53
C VAL A 91 -4.92 -2.45 4.66
N ASP A 92 -6.15 -2.31 5.13
CA ASP A 92 -7.21 -3.32 4.91
C ASP A 92 -7.74 -3.15 3.48
N LEU A 93 -6.84 -3.19 2.49
CA LEU A 93 -7.29 -3.61 1.16
C LEU A 93 -7.43 -5.11 1.32
N ASP A 94 -8.66 -5.59 1.28
CA ASP A 94 -8.96 -7.00 1.07
C ASP A 94 -7.98 -7.49 -0.01
N ASP A 95 -6.97 -8.29 0.36
CA ASP A 95 -5.88 -8.72 -0.56
C ASP A 95 -6.45 -9.36 -1.84
N THR A 96 -7.71 -9.76 -1.76
CA THR A 96 -8.55 -10.30 -2.83
C THR A 96 -9.05 -9.27 -3.84
N ILE A 97 -9.16 -7.97 -3.53
CA ILE A 97 -9.77 -6.96 -4.42
C ILE A 97 -8.73 -6.39 -5.42
N ASP A 98 -7.51 -6.05 -4.97
CA ASP A 98 -6.53 -5.36 -5.83
C ASP A 98 -5.72 -6.33 -6.71
N ALA A 99 -5.35 -7.50 -6.16
CA ALA A 99 -4.74 -8.58 -6.94
C ALA A 99 -5.72 -9.12 -8.01
N ASN A 100 -7.02 -9.20 -7.69
CA ASN A 100 -8.03 -9.69 -8.61
C ASN A 100 -8.43 -8.66 -9.68
N ALA A 101 -8.49 -7.37 -9.36
CA ALA A 101 -8.77 -6.33 -10.36
C ALA A 101 -7.65 -6.23 -11.43
N TYR A 102 -6.40 -6.22 -10.99
CA TYR A 102 -5.26 -6.20 -11.92
C TYR A 102 -5.08 -7.54 -12.66
N ALA A 103 -5.27 -8.67 -11.98
CA ALA A 103 -5.29 -9.98 -12.64
C ALA A 103 -6.43 -10.09 -13.66
N ALA A 104 -7.62 -9.59 -13.36
CA ALA A 104 -8.76 -9.57 -14.29
C ALA A 104 -8.46 -8.72 -15.54
N MET A 105 -7.84 -7.55 -15.38
CA MET A 105 -7.38 -6.74 -16.53
C MET A 105 -6.35 -7.50 -17.38
N ILE A 106 -5.40 -8.20 -16.74
CA ILE A 106 -4.46 -9.05 -17.47
C ILE A 106 -5.22 -10.17 -18.20
N LEU A 107 -6.09 -10.91 -17.51
CA LEU A 107 -6.82 -12.05 -18.06
C LEU A 107 -7.70 -11.64 -19.25
N ALA A 108 -8.38 -10.49 -19.19
CA ALA A 108 -9.17 -9.95 -20.30
C ALA A 108 -8.35 -9.75 -21.59
N ARG A 109 -7.02 -9.57 -21.50
CA ARG A 109 -6.13 -9.46 -22.67
C ARG A 109 -5.73 -10.81 -23.26
N TRP A 110 -5.79 -11.88 -22.47
CA TRP A 110 -5.31 -13.21 -22.86
C TRP A 110 -6.44 -14.22 -23.08
N LEU A 111 -7.64 -13.95 -22.56
CA LEU A 111 -8.84 -14.76 -22.74
C LEU A 111 -9.70 -14.19 -23.88
N LYS A 112 -10.15 -15.08 -24.77
CA LYS A 112 -11.21 -14.81 -25.75
C LYS A 112 -12.20 -15.97 -25.67
N GLU A 113 -13.48 -15.66 -25.48
CA GLU A 113 -14.54 -16.68 -25.29
C GLU A 113 -14.15 -17.69 -24.19
N ASP A 114 -13.66 -17.17 -23.05
CA ASP A 114 -13.17 -17.95 -21.90
C ASP A 114 -12.01 -18.92 -22.19
N ARG A 115 -11.36 -18.82 -23.35
CA ARG A 115 -10.20 -19.64 -23.71
C ARG A 115 -8.92 -18.81 -23.81
N LEU A 116 -7.84 -19.35 -23.24
CA LEU A 116 -6.51 -18.76 -23.31
C LEU A 116 -5.96 -18.80 -24.74
N GLN A 117 -5.66 -17.63 -25.30
CA GLN A 117 -5.20 -17.45 -26.68
C GLN A 117 -3.67 -17.47 -26.84
N GLY A 118 -2.93 -17.66 -25.76
CA GLY A 118 -1.47 -17.73 -25.80
C GLY A 118 -0.84 -17.70 -24.40
N ILE A 119 0.47 -17.90 -24.36
CA ILE A 119 1.23 -17.94 -23.11
C ILE A 119 2.02 -16.63 -22.95
N PRO A 120 1.76 -15.83 -21.90
CA PRO A 120 2.51 -14.59 -21.66
C PRO A 120 4.00 -14.85 -21.47
N ARG A 121 4.85 -13.89 -21.88
CA ARG A 121 6.30 -13.91 -21.61
C ARG A 121 6.68 -13.18 -20.32
N LYS A 122 5.89 -12.19 -19.90
CA LYS A 122 6.13 -11.43 -18.66
C LYS A 122 5.69 -12.25 -17.45
N LEU A 123 6.56 -12.35 -16.44
CA LEU A 123 6.33 -13.17 -15.24
C LEU A 123 5.04 -12.82 -14.50
N GLN A 124 4.72 -11.54 -14.37
CA GLN A 124 3.49 -11.07 -13.73
C GLN A 124 2.22 -11.54 -14.45
N HIS A 125 2.24 -11.57 -15.78
CA HIS A 125 1.11 -12.05 -16.58
C HIS A 125 1.01 -13.57 -16.56
N GLN A 126 2.16 -14.27 -16.58
CA GLN A 126 2.21 -15.72 -16.41
C GLN A 126 1.56 -16.13 -15.09
N ARG A 127 1.89 -15.45 -13.99
CA ARG A 127 1.27 -15.70 -12.68
C ARG A 127 -0.25 -15.55 -12.73
N ALA A 128 -0.77 -14.45 -13.28
CA ALA A 128 -2.21 -14.25 -13.38
C ALA A 128 -2.90 -15.35 -14.20
N VAL A 129 -2.33 -15.72 -15.35
CA VAL A 129 -2.86 -16.80 -16.21
C VAL A 129 -2.80 -18.15 -15.53
N TYR A 130 -1.70 -18.48 -14.85
CA TYR A 130 -1.55 -19.76 -14.17
C TYR A 130 -2.46 -19.87 -12.95
N THR A 131 -2.56 -18.83 -12.12
CA THR A 131 -3.51 -18.79 -11.00
C THR A 131 -4.95 -18.99 -11.49
N TRP A 132 -5.34 -18.31 -12.57
CA TRP A 132 -6.66 -18.50 -13.18
C TRP A 132 -6.87 -19.92 -13.70
N LEU A 133 -5.89 -20.49 -14.40
CA LEU A 133 -6.01 -21.84 -14.95
C LEU A 133 -6.06 -22.90 -13.85
N THR A 134 -5.22 -22.77 -12.82
CA THR A 134 -5.24 -23.66 -11.64
C THR A 134 -6.55 -23.55 -10.86
N SER A 135 -7.24 -22.40 -10.91
CA SER A 135 -8.57 -22.27 -10.28
C SER A 135 -9.65 -23.16 -10.92
N LYS A 136 -9.41 -23.69 -12.13
CA LYS A 136 -10.31 -24.64 -12.83
C LYS A 136 -10.15 -26.09 -12.36
N PHE A 137 -9.11 -26.36 -11.57
CA PHE A 137 -8.88 -27.68 -10.97
C PHE A 137 -9.54 -27.75 -9.59
N ALA A 138 -10.09 -28.91 -9.25
CA ALA A 138 -10.63 -29.13 -7.91
C ALA A 138 -9.47 -29.19 -6.90
N GLN A 139 -9.63 -28.45 -5.79
CA GLN A 139 -8.60 -28.44 -4.75
C GLN A 139 -8.53 -29.79 -4.03
N ASN A 140 -7.32 -30.17 -3.63
CA ASN A 140 -7.00 -31.45 -2.97
C ASN A 140 -7.29 -32.71 -3.81
N VAL A 141 -7.51 -32.57 -5.12
CA VAL A 141 -7.61 -33.68 -6.07
C VAL A 141 -6.25 -33.88 -6.77
N ARG A 142 -5.86 -35.14 -6.94
CA ARG A 142 -4.66 -35.50 -7.71
C ARG A 142 -5.09 -35.87 -9.13
N TYR A 143 -4.33 -35.38 -10.10
CA TYR A 143 -4.57 -35.59 -11.52
C TYR A 143 -3.36 -36.28 -12.15
N ASP A 144 -3.59 -37.25 -13.01
CA ASP A 144 -2.55 -37.78 -13.91
C ASP A 144 -2.36 -36.86 -15.14
N SER A 145 -1.38 -37.17 -15.99
CA SER A 145 -1.03 -36.32 -17.13
C SER A 145 -2.14 -36.24 -18.18
N ASP A 146 -2.92 -37.30 -18.36
CA ASP A 146 -4.01 -37.36 -19.33
C ASP A 146 -5.20 -36.52 -18.82
N GLN A 147 -5.53 -36.64 -17.53
CA GLN A 147 -6.55 -35.85 -16.85
C GLN A 147 -6.23 -34.35 -16.84
N VAL A 148 -4.95 -33.98 -16.66
CA VAL A 148 -4.53 -32.57 -16.78
C VAL A 148 -4.72 -32.08 -18.22
N GLY A 149 -4.40 -32.90 -19.21
CA GLY A 149 -4.61 -32.58 -20.62
C GLY A 149 -6.06 -32.28 -20.95
N GLU A 150 -6.97 -33.18 -20.58
CA GLU A 150 -8.42 -33.03 -20.82
C GLU A 150 -8.99 -31.74 -20.22
N ILE A 151 -8.55 -31.36 -19.02
CA ILE A 151 -8.98 -30.12 -18.37
C ILE A 151 -8.40 -28.91 -19.11
N VAL A 152 -7.10 -28.90 -19.40
CA VAL A 152 -6.45 -27.74 -20.04
C VAL A 152 -6.99 -27.48 -21.44
N GLU A 153 -7.31 -28.51 -22.21
CA GLU A 153 -7.85 -28.38 -23.57
C GLU A 153 -9.19 -27.64 -23.65
N GLN A 154 -9.99 -27.70 -22.58
CA GLN A 154 -11.26 -26.96 -22.47
C GLN A 154 -11.03 -25.45 -22.32
N TRP A 155 -9.92 -25.06 -21.69
CA TRP A 155 -9.64 -23.67 -21.29
C TRP A 155 -8.55 -22.99 -22.12
N CYS A 156 -7.92 -23.70 -23.07
CA CYS A 156 -6.82 -23.17 -23.89
C CYS A 156 -7.05 -23.44 -25.39
N HIS A 157 -6.51 -22.58 -26.24
CA HIS A 157 -6.47 -22.80 -27.68
C HIS A 157 -5.51 -23.97 -28.02
N PRO A 158 -5.89 -24.91 -28.91
CA PRO A 158 -5.11 -26.15 -29.18
C PRO A 158 -3.62 -25.94 -29.42
N ASN A 159 -3.26 -24.89 -30.16
CA ASN A 159 -1.86 -24.53 -30.46
C ASN A 159 -0.96 -24.28 -29.24
N PHE A 160 -1.53 -24.06 -28.05
CA PHE A 160 -0.77 -23.75 -26.83
C PHE A 160 -0.98 -24.77 -25.71
N CYS A 161 -1.92 -25.71 -25.83
CA CYS A 161 -2.25 -26.67 -24.78
C CYS A 161 -1.02 -27.49 -24.35
N THR A 162 -0.26 -28.04 -25.28
CA THR A 162 0.92 -28.89 -24.99
C THR A 162 1.99 -28.16 -24.17
N GLU A 163 2.34 -26.94 -24.57
CA GLU A 163 3.34 -26.13 -23.87
C GLU A 163 2.83 -25.68 -22.49
N LEU A 164 1.52 -25.42 -22.37
CA LEU A 164 0.90 -25.01 -21.12
C LEU A 164 0.86 -26.14 -20.10
N ILE A 165 0.47 -27.35 -20.52
CA ILE A 165 0.49 -28.56 -19.69
C ILE A 165 1.91 -28.80 -19.18
N ARG A 166 2.90 -28.77 -20.08
CA ARG A 166 4.30 -28.93 -19.71
C ARG A 166 4.72 -27.92 -18.63
N ARG A 167 4.40 -26.63 -18.79
CA ARG A 167 4.78 -25.59 -17.83
C ARG A 167 4.08 -25.71 -16.49
N LEU A 168 2.84 -26.19 -16.46
CA LEU A 168 2.12 -26.44 -15.21
C LEU A 168 2.76 -27.58 -14.41
N VAL A 169 3.18 -28.64 -15.11
CA VAL A 169 3.85 -29.81 -14.52
C VAL A 169 5.30 -29.50 -14.11
N ASP A 170 6.05 -28.82 -14.99
CA ASP A 170 7.45 -28.44 -14.73
C ASP A 170 7.57 -27.33 -13.67
N GLY A 171 6.62 -26.39 -13.64
CA GLY A 171 6.60 -25.28 -12.71
C GLY A 171 6.03 -25.60 -11.32
N HIS A 172 5.68 -26.87 -11.06
CA HIS A 172 5.07 -27.33 -9.80
C HIS A 172 3.78 -26.58 -9.40
N TYR A 173 3.04 -26.04 -10.38
CA TYR A 173 1.77 -25.35 -10.14
C TYR A 173 0.64 -26.32 -9.78
N LEU A 174 0.79 -27.58 -10.18
CA LEU A 174 0.02 -28.73 -9.72
C LEU A 174 1.03 -29.65 -9.01
N GLY A 175 0.83 -29.95 -7.73
CA GLY A 175 1.82 -30.72 -6.94
C GLY A 175 2.21 -32.04 -7.62
N ARG A 176 3.52 -32.30 -7.79
CA ARG A 176 4.06 -33.48 -8.49
C ARG A 176 4.01 -34.73 -7.58
N LEU A 177 3.63 -35.89 -8.13
CA LEU A 177 4.12 -37.18 -7.61
C LEU A 177 5.61 -37.28 -7.94
N ALA A 178 6.40 -37.81 -7.00
CA ALA A 178 7.71 -38.35 -7.31
C ALA A 178 7.48 -39.64 -8.10
N ASP A 179 7.97 -39.69 -9.34
CA ASP A 179 7.98 -40.93 -10.12
C ASP A 179 8.92 -41.92 -9.42
N GLY A 180 8.43 -43.14 -9.20
CA GLY A 180 9.22 -44.27 -8.72
C GLY A 180 10.06 -44.90 -9.82
#